data_AF-A0A1F7J484-F1
#
_entry.id   AF-A0A1F7J484-F1
#
_cell.length_a   1.000
_cell.length_b   1.000
_cell.length_c   1.000
_cell.angle_alpha   90.00
_cell.angle_beta   90.00
_cell.angle_gamma   90.00
#
_symmetry.space_group_name_H-M   'P 1'
#
loop_
_entity.id
_entity.type
_entity.pdbx_description
1 polymer ?
#
loop_
_entity_poly.entity_id
_entity_poly.type
_entity_poly.pdbx_seq_one_letter_code
_entity_poly.pdbx_strand_id
1 'polypeptide(L)'
;MSKESNIYKYPTGEDWPFILPATQEEFESDIESFPAGREPKFEVVYDKHSPVPTIQVDIETNLSRKNVEELFPAPYGVSFPDLADYFRTVYVYHPWRGLSIRFDMRFKSDDHKNDWDTGKWLVKDGGRIK
;
A
#
# COMPACT_ATOMS: atom_id res chain seq x y z
N MET A 1 12.20 -8.52 11.25
CA MET A 1 11.72 -8.25 9.89
C MET A 1 11.19 -9.55 9.31
N SER A 2 10.02 -9.54 8.68
CA SER A 2 9.46 -10.73 8.06
C SER A 2 10.34 -11.18 6.88
N LYS A 3 10.45 -12.49 6.64
CA LYS A 3 11.22 -13.05 5.53
C LYS A 3 10.35 -13.48 4.35
N GLU A 4 9.06 -13.63 4.61
CA GLU A 4 8.08 -14.11 3.64
C GLU A 4 7.02 -13.02 3.38
N SER A 5 6.19 -13.26 2.36
CA SER A 5 5.04 -12.43 2.06
C SER A 5 3.89 -13.27 1.50
N ASN A 6 2.67 -12.91 1.89
CA ASN A 6 1.46 -13.52 1.37
C ASN A 6 0.86 -12.61 0.29
N ILE A 7 0.29 -13.23 -0.75
CA ILE A 7 -0.39 -12.54 -1.85
C ILE A 7 -1.90 -12.76 -1.69
N TYR A 8 -2.69 -11.70 -1.83
CA TYR A 8 -4.15 -11.74 -1.67
C TYR A 8 -4.84 -11.05 -2.84
N LYS A 9 -6.08 -11.46 -3.12
CA LYS A 9 -6.96 -10.79 -4.09
C LYS A 9 -7.62 -9.57 -3.46
N TYR A 10 -8.05 -8.63 -4.29
CA TYR A 10 -8.85 -7.52 -3.83
C TYR A 10 -10.30 -7.99 -3.56
N PRO A 11 -10.93 -7.65 -2.40
CA PRO A 11 -12.28 -8.12 -2.06
C PRO A 11 -13.38 -7.65 -3.01
N THR A 12 -13.22 -6.50 -3.66
CA THR A 12 -14.16 -5.95 -4.64
C THR A 12 -13.98 -6.50 -6.06
N GLY A 13 -13.04 -7.44 -6.26
CA GLY A 13 -12.90 -8.21 -7.49
C GLY A 13 -11.94 -7.63 -8.52
N GLU A 14 -11.16 -6.60 -8.15
CA GLU A 14 -10.07 -6.08 -8.94
C GLU A 14 -9.00 -7.16 -9.14
N ASP A 15 -8.50 -7.25 -10.37
CA ASP A 15 -7.60 -8.33 -10.76
C ASP A 15 -6.17 -8.15 -10.18
N TRP A 16 -5.83 -6.97 -9.66
CA TRP A 16 -4.49 -6.73 -9.10
C TRP A 16 -4.36 -7.29 -7.66
N PRO A 17 -3.24 -7.98 -7.36
CA PRO A 17 -3.01 -8.51 -6.04
C PRO A 17 -2.40 -7.48 -5.08
N PHE A 18 -2.63 -7.71 -3.79
CA PHE A 18 -1.85 -7.11 -2.71
C PHE A 18 -0.84 -8.11 -2.15
N ILE A 19 0.34 -7.61 -1.81
CA ILE A 19 1.37 -8.36 -1.11
C ILE A 19 1.51 -7.80 0.30
N LEU A 20 1.33 -8.66 1.30
CA LEU A 20 1.51 -8.34 2.71
C LEU A 20 2.72 -9.08 3.27
N PRO A 21 3.61 -8.39 4.03
CA PRO A 21 4.66 -9.03 4.80
C PRO A 21 4.07 -10.08 5.78
N ALA A 22 4.64 -11.28 5.78
CA ALA A 22 4.19 -12.40 6.61
C ALA A 22 5.38 -13.06 7.34
N THR A 23 5.17 -13.44 8.59
CA THR A 23 6.06 -14.36 9.29
C THR A 23 6.02 -15.74 8.62
N GLN A 24 6.98 -16.62 8.95
CA GLN A 24 6.99 -17.97 8.39
C GLN A 24 5.71 -18.74 8.74
N GLU A 25 5.23 -18.64 9.99
CA GLU A 25 4.01 -19.30 10.44
C GLU A 25 2.77 -18.79 9.68
N GLU A 26 2.65 -17.47 9.49
CA GLU A 26 1.60 -16.85 8.68
C GLU A 26 1.70 -17.22 7.19
N PHE A 27 2.92 -17.48 6.70
CA PHE A 27 3.14 -17.96 5.33
C PHE A 27 2.75 -19.43 5.16
N GLU A 28 2.95 -20.27 6.17
CA GLU A 28 2.57 -21.69 6.10
C GLU A 28 1.04 -21.90 6.23
N SER A 29 0.37 -21.05 7.00
CA SER A 29 -1.06 -21.13 7.27
C SER A 29 -1.84 -19.98 6.62
N ASP A 30 -2.06 -18.90 7.35
CA ASP A 30 -2.50 -17.60 6.87
C ASP A 30 -2.25 -16.55 7.98
N ILE A 31 -2.56 -15.29 7.71
CA ILE A 31 -2.52 -14.23 8.70
C ILE A 31 -3.77 -14.28 9.59
N GLU A 32 -3.59 -14.52 10.90
CA GLU A 32 -4.69 -14.51 11.87
C GLU A 32 -4.67 -13.31 12.83
N SER A 33 -3.51 -12.64 12.94
CA SER A 33 -3.34 -11.45 13.78
C SER A 33 -3.18 -10.19 12.95
N PHE A 34 -3.76 -9.09 13.43
CA PHE A 34 -3.87 -7.82 12.68
C PHE A 34 -3.38 -6.63 13.53
N PRO A 35 -2.12 -6.64 14.00
CA PRO A 35 -1.54 -5.44 14.60
C PRO A 35 -1.39 -4.34 13.54
N ALA A 36 -1.42 -3.07 13.98
CA ALA A 36 -1.07 -1.96 13.11
C ALA A 36 0.42 -2.01 12.73
N GLY A 37 0.77 -1.47 11.55
CA GLY A 37 2.16 -1.40 11.07
C GLY A 37 2.63 -2.63 10.28
N ARG A 38 1.71 -3.40 9.67
CA ARG A 38 2.09 -4.44 8.69
C ARG A 38 2.44 -3.78 7.36
N GLU A 39 3.68 -3.30 7.30
CA GLU A 39 4.24 -2.49 6.23
C GLU A 39 5.65 -2.95 5.85
N PRO A 40 6.13 -2.63 4.63
CA PRO A 40 5.39 -1.94 3.57
C PRO A 40 4.30 -2.81 2.97
N LYS A 41 3.23 -2.20 2.45
CA LYS A 41 2.27 -2.92 1.59
C LYS A 41 2.65 -2.69 0.14
N PHE A 42 2.52 -3.72 -0.69
CA PHE A 42 2.92 -3.67 -2.09
C PHE A 42 1.78 -4.08 -3.01
N GLU A 43 1.63 -3.35 -4.12
CA GLU A 43 0.60 -3.60 -5.13
C GLU A 43 1.18 -3.46 -6.55
N VAL A 44 0.67 -4.27 -7.47
CA VAL A 44 0.85 -4.09 -8.92
C VAL A 44 -0.48 -3.64 -9.50
N VAL A 45 -0.73 -2.34 -9.50
CA VAL A 45 -2.01 -1.75 -9.90
C VAL A 45 -2.07 -1.63 -11.43
N TYR A 46 -3.19 -2.08 -12.00
CA TYR A 46 -3.56 -1.84 -13.38
C TYR A 46 -5.04 -1.46 -13.41
N ASP A 47 -5.32 -0.17 -13.32
CA ASP A 47 -6.67 0.36 -13.33
C ASP A 47 -6.95 1.16 -14.61
N LYS A 48 -8.22 1.47 -14.84
CA LYS A 48 -8.68 2.26 -16.00
C LYS A 48 -8.17 3.71 -16.03
N HIS A 49 -7.63 4.20 -14.92
CA HIS A 49 -7.14 5.56 -14.72
C HIS A 49 -5.62 5.68 -14.92
N SER A 50 -4.88 4.56 -14.96
CA SER A 50 -3.46 4.51 -15.29
C SER A 50 -3.24 3.88 -16.68
N PRO A 51 -2.51 4.55 -17.60
CA PRO A 51 -2.23 4.01 -18.92
C PRO A 51 -1.18 2.88 -18.91
N VAL A 52 -0.53 2.62 -17.76
CA VAL A 52 0.52 1.63 -17.59
C VAL A 52 0.39 0.94 -16.23
N PRO A 53 0.86 -0.32 -16.09
CA PRO A 53 1.01 -0.94 -14.78
C PRO A 53 1.85 -0.08 -13.82
N THR A 54 1.41 -0.01 -12.57
CA THR A 54 2.07 0.77 -11.52
C THR A 54 2.47 -0.15 -10.37
N ILE A 55 3.76 -0.16 -10.03
CA ILE A 55 4.23 -0.68 -8.75
C ILE A 55 3.98 0.39 -7.69
N GLN A 56 3.17 0.06 -6.68
CA GLN A 56 2.89 0.93 -5.56
C GLN A 56 3.48 0.33 -4.29
N VAL A 57 4.13 1.18 -3.52
CA VAL A 57 4.64 0.87 -2.19
C VAL A 57 4.00 1.81 -1.18
N ASP A 58 3.15 1.29 -0.32
CA ASP A 58 2.56 2.04 0.80
C ASP A 58 3.43 1.92 2.04
N ILE A 59 3.79 3.07 2.62
CA ILE A 59 4.66 3.17 3.79
C ILE A 59 4.09 4.23 4.74
N GLU A 60 3.88 3.88 6.02
CA GLU A 60 3.52 4.86 7.03
C GLU A 60 4.76 5.64 7.49
N THR A 61 4.56 6.93 7.78
CA THR A 61 5.59 7.78 8.38
C THR A 61 5.11 8.47 9.65
N ASN A 62 6.03 8.64 10.61
CA ASN A 62 5.79 9.42 11.83
C ASN A 62 5.88 10.93 11.60
N LEU A 63 6.15 11.38 10.36
CA LEU A 63 6.12 12.80 10.02
C LEU A 63 4.69 13.32 10.01
N SER A 64 4.50 14.57 10.43
CA SER A 64 3.22 15.25 10.25
C SER A 64 2.90 15.40 8.76
N ARG A 65 1.61 15.43 8.40
CA ARG A 65 1.16 15.70 7.03
C ARG A 65 1.86 16.91 6.41
N LYS A 66 1.91 18.02 7.16
CA LYS A 66 2.60 19.25 6.72
C LYS A 66 4.07 18.98 6.35
N ASN A 67 4.81 18.25 7.19
CA ASN A 67 6.21 17.95 6.92
C ASN A 67 6.37 17.05 5.68
N VAL A 68 5.48 16.08 5.48
CA VAL A 68 5.49 15.22 4.27
C VAL A 68 5.21 16.06 3.01
N GLU A 69 4.22 16.95 3.07
CA GLU A 69 3.88 17.84 1.95
C GLU A 69 5.00 18.85 1.63
N GLU A 70 5.71 19.34 2.65
CA GLU A 70 6.90 20.20 2.48
C GLU A 70 8.09 19.45 1.87
N LEU A 71 8.30 18.19 2.25
CA LEU A 71 9.34 17.33 1.65
C LEU A 71 9.01 16.95 0.21
N PHE A 72 7.72 16.78 -0.11
CA PHE A 72 7.22 16.36 -1.42
C PHE A 72 6.20 17.36 -1.98
N PRO A 73 6.64 18.58 -2.32
CA PRO A 73 5.77 19.61 -2.87
C PRO A 73 5.33 19.24 -4.30
N ALA A 74 4.26 19.85 -4.78
CA ALA A 74 3.90 19.73 -6.19
C ALA A 74 5.01 20.32 -7.08
N PRO A 75 5.28 19.74 -8.27
CA PRO A 75 4.62 18.58 -8.87
C PRO A 75 5.22 17.23 -8.45
N TYR A 76 6.24 17.20 -7.58
CA TYR A 76 7.00 15.99 -7.23
C TYR A 76 6.22 15.04 -6.32
N GLY A 77 5.41 15.59 -5.42
CA GLY A 77 4.36 14.86 -4.71
C GLY A 77 2.98 15.26 -5.24
N VAL A 78 2.05 14.30 -5.23
CA VAL A 78 0.64 14.51 -5.58
C VAL A 78 -0.27 13.86 -4.54
N SER A 79 -1.50 14.33 -4.46
CA SER A 79 -2.54 13.74 -3.62
C SER A 79 -3.78 13.56 -4.49
N PHE A 80 -4.37 12.37 -4.50
CA PHE A 80 -5.62 12.14 -5.20
C PHE A 80 -6.77 12.77 -4.39
N PRO A 81 -7.73 13.46 -5.00
CA PRO A 81 -8.76 14.22 -4.27
C PRO A 81 -9.44 13.44 -3.15
N ASP A 82 -9.86 12.20 -3.43
CA ASP A 82 -10.57 11.35 -2.46
C ASP A 82 -9.65 10.67 -1.43
N LEU A 83 -8.33 10.73 -1.65
CA LEU A 83 -7.32 10.06 -0.83
C LEU A 83 -6.35 11.05 -0.16
N ALA A 84 -6.57 12.35 -0.34
CA ALA A 84 -5.63 13.41 0.04
C ALA A 84 -5.40 13.51 1.56
N ASP A 85 -6.32 12.98 2.35
CA ASP A 85 -6.23 12.96 3.81
C ASP A 85 -5.49 11.73 4.34
N TYR A 86 -5.20 10.74 3.50
CA TYR A 86 -4.56 9.49 3.91
C TYR A 86 -3.06 9.47 3.61
N PHE A 87 -2.65 9.93 2.43
CA PHE A 87 -1.26 9.84 2.01
C PHE A 87 -0.84 10.89 0.97
N ARG A 88 0.47 11.01 0.80
CA ARG A 88 1.12 11.77 -0.27
C ARG A 88 1.84 10.82 -1.23
N THR A 89 1.48 10.84 -2.51
CA THR A 89 2.08 9.99 -3.53
C THR A 89 3.31 10.64 -4.15
N VAL A 90 4.39 9.88 -4.31
CA VAL A 90 5.63 10.30 -4.97
C VAL A 90 6.00 9.30 -6.06
N TYR A 91 6.19 9.77 -7.29
CA TYR A 91 6.61 8.91 -8.40
C TYR A 91 8.13 8.80 -8.48
N VAL A 92 8.61 7.59 -8.74
CA VAL A 92 10.04 7.31 -8.93
C VAL A 92 10.39 7.51 -10.39
N TYR A 93 11.39 8.36 -10.65
CA TYR A 93 11.95 8.51 -11.99
C TYR A 93 12.81 7.30 -12.36
N HIS A 94 12.48 6.62 -13.46
CA HIS A 94 13.22 5.45 -13.95
C HIS A 94 13.17 5.36 -15.48
N PRO A 95 14.10 4.62 -16.13
CA PRO A 95 14.17 4.56 -17.59
C PRO A 95 13.21 3.54 -18.24
N TRP A 96 12.58 2.66 -17.46
CA TRP A 96 11.70 1.61 -18.00
C TRP A 96 10.40 2.16 -18.58
N ARG A 97 10.16 1.91 -19.86
CA ARG A 97 8.92 2.31 -20.54
C ARG A 97 7.80 1.33 -20.20
N GLY A 98 6.57 1.84 -20.10
CA GLY A 98 5.39 1.00 -19.84
C GLY A 98 5.27 0.55 -18.38
N LEU A 99 6.01 1.18 -17.46
CA LEU A 99 5.95 0.93 -16.03
C LEU A 99 5.91 2.27 -15.31
N SER A 100 5.18 2.32 -14.21
CA SER A 100 5.25 3.39 -13.23
C SER A 100 5.63 2.80 -11.88
N ILE A 101 6.38 3.54 -11.07
CA ILE A 101 6.69 3.16 -9.69
C ILE A 101 6.34 4.35 -8.80
N ARG A 102 5.57 4.12 -7.73
CA ARG A 102 5.19 5.15 -6.77
C ARG A 102 5.34 4.68 -5.32
N PHE A 103 5.62 5.65 -4.46
CA PHE A 103 5.54 5.51 -3.02
C PHE A 103 4.35 6.32 -2.51
N ASP A 104 3.46 5.68 -1.77
CA ASP A 104 2.38 6.36 -1.05
C ASP A 104 2.82 6.54 0.40
N MET A 105 3.18 7.78 0.73
CA MET A 105 3.65 8.19 2.05
C MET A 105 2.44 8.45 2.94
N ARG A 106 2.02 7.43 3.68
CA ARG A 106 0.83 7.49 4.54
C ARG A 106 1.10 8.27 5.81
N PHE A 107 0.16 9.17 6.12
CA PHE A 107 0.19 9.95 7.34
C PHE A 107 -0.24 9.07 8.51
N LYS A 108 0.52 9.14 9.60
CA LYS A 108 0.09 8.51 10.85
C LYS A 108 -1.19 9.19 11.34
N SER A 109 -2.25 8.42 11.53
CA SER A 109 -3.48 8.90 12.15
C SER A 109 -3.50 8.52 13.63
N ASP A 110 -3.88 9.46 14.50
CA ASP A 110 -4.05 9.21 15.94
C ASP A 110 -5.40 8.51 16.24
N ASP A 111 -6.37 8.63 15.32
CA ASP A 111 -7.70 8.06 15.44
C ASP A 111 -7.77 6.66 14.82
N HIS A 112 -7.84 5.66 15.70
CA HIS A 112 -8.33 4.30 15.49
C HIS A 112 -7.95 3.59 14.18
N LYS A 113 -6.88 2.78 14.28
CA LYS A 113 -6.63 1.47 13.64
C LYS A 113 -7.80 1.01 12.77
N ASN A 114 -7.88 1.50 11.54
CA ASN A 114 -8.92 1.07 10.63
C ASN A 114 -8.52 -0.30 10.05
N ASP A 115 -9.49 -1.05 9.52
CA ASP A 115 -9.19 -2.38 8.97
C ASP A 115 -8.12 -2.30 7.86
N TRP A 116 -8.04 -1.17 7.14
CA TRP A 116 -7.07 -0.92 6.09
C TRP A 116 -5.62 -0.87 6.59
N ASP A 117 -5.35 -0.18 7.70
CA ASP A 117 -4.00 -0.07 8.29
C ASP A 117 -3.42 -1.44 8.65
N THR A 118 -4.28 -2.34 9.11
CA THR A 118 -3.92 -3.70 9.55
C THR A 118 -3.86 -4.73 8.42
N GLY A 119 -4.41 -4.40 7.24
CA GLY A 119 -4.59 -5.33 6.12
C GLY A 119 -5.67 -6.40 6.35
N LYS A 120 -6.48 -6.28 7.41
CA LYS A 120 -7.47 -7.31 7.80
C LYS A 120 -8.57 -7.53 6.78
N TRP A 121 -9.08 -6.45 6.20
CA TRP A 121 -10.08 -6.47 5.12
C TRP A 121 -9.63 -7.38 3.97
N LEU A 122 -8.37 -7.28 3.57
CA LEU A 122 -7.80 -8.03 2.47
C LEU A 122 -7.71 -9.53 2.79
N VAL A 123 -7.21 -9.87 3.99
CA VAL A 123 -7.04 -11.28 4.39
C VAL A 123 -8.40 -11.95 4.57
N LYS A 124 -9.36 -11.28 5.21
CA LYS A 124 -10.68 -11.87 5.50
C LYS A 124 -11.59 -11.94 4.28
N ASP A 125 -11.59 -10.89 3.46
CA ASP A 125 -12.61 -10.73 2.43
C ASP A 125 -12.06 -11.00 1.01
N GLY A 126 -10.75 -10.85 0.80
CA GLY A 126 -10.11 -11.04 -0.51
C GLY A 126 -9.66 -12.47 -0.76
N GLY A 127 -9.12 -13.11 0.28
CA GLY A 127 -8.64 -14.49 0.23
C GLY A 127 -7.24 -14.63 -0.39
N ARG A 128 -6.47 -15.55 0.20
CA ARG A 128 -5.07 -15.79 -0.16
C ARG A 128 -4.93 -16.47 -1.52
N ILE A 129 -3.99 -16.00 -2.32
CA ILE A 129 -3.52 -16.67 -3.55
C ILE A 129 -2.42 -17.67 -3.14
N LYS A 130 -2.58 -18.94 -3.50
CA LYS A 130 -1.63 -20.02 -3.21
C LYS A 130 -0.87 -20.43 -4.46
#